data_AF-A0A3M1IR29-F1
#
_entry.id   AF-A0A3M1IR29-F1
#
_cell.length_a   1.000
_cell.length_b   1.000
_cell.length_c   1.000
_cell.angle_alpha   90.00
_cell.angle_beta   90.00
_cell.angle_gamma   90.00
#
_symmetry.space_group_name_H-M   'P 1'
#
loop_
_entity.id
_entity.type
_entity.pdbx_description
1 polymer ?
#
loop_
_entity_poly.entity_id
_entity_poly.type
_entity_poly.pdbx_seq_one_letter_code
_entity_poly.pdbx_strand_id
1 'polypeptide(L)'
;MKRLSLTPSVLVYVLLTLAPLLLGLGYSLLYSFGLIGLLSEGFTLEYWQRLWASADALGSLWYSCWLTVVSLVLVLALALGISWASLRKPLKGYVQGSLFLPLLFPPLIAAFAWFYLLSPGGILSRLAVQLGLSQGVEGFPRLVNDAASVGIIVTHVFLVFPLF
;
A
#
# COMPACT_ATOMS: atom_id res chain seq x y z
N MET A 1 -23.20 -33.87 9.96
CA MET A 1 -22.37 -33.27 8.90
C MET A 1 -23.29 -32.46 7.98
N LYS A 2 -23.29 -31.12 8.08
CA LYS A 2 -24.09 -30.24 7.20
C LYS A 2 -23.53 -30.37 5.78
N ARG A 3 -24.30 -30.95 4.85
CA ARG A 3 -23.99 -30.88 3.42
C ARG A 3 -23.90 -29.39 3.07
N LEU A 4 -22.77 -28.95 2.50
CA LEU A 4 -22.70 -27.69 1.77
C LEU A 4 -23.67 -27.83 0.58
N SER A 5 -24.95 -27.54 0.78
CA SER A 5 -25.80 -27.13 -0.33
C SER A 5 -25.17 -25.83 -0.82
N LEU A 6 -24.62 -25.81 -2.04
CA LEU A 6 -24.16 -24.61 -2.70
C LEU A 6 -25.32 -23.61 -2.71
N THR A 7 -25.37 -22.75 -1.70
CA THR A 7 -26.41 -21.73 -1.53
C THR A 7 -26.29 -20.70 -2.64
N PRO A 8 -27.37 -20.01 -3.03
CA PRO A 8 -27.33 -18.95 -4.04
C PRO A 8 -26.21 -17.92 -3.80
N SER A 9 -25.84 -17.66 -2.55
CA SER A 9 -24.72 -16.79 -2.18
C SER A 9 -23.35 -17.30 -2.65
N VAL A 10 -23.07 -18.61 -2.54
CA VAL A 10 -21.81 -19.20 -3.01
C VAL A 10 -21.73 -19.10 -4.53
N LEU A 11 -22.85 -19.35 -5.22
CA LEU A 11 -22.92 -19.21 -6.68
C LEU A 11 -22.64 -17.77 -7.13
N VAL A 12 -23.26 -16.79 -6.47
CA VAL A 12 -23.03 -15.36 -6.76
C VAL A 12 -21.58 -14.97 -6.51
N TYR A 13 -20.99 -15.39 -5.38
CA TYR A 13 -19.58 -15.13 -5.07
C TYR A 13 -18.64 -15.75 -6.11
N VAL A 14 -18.87 -17.00 -6.49
CA VAL A 14 -18.06 -17.68 -7.51
C VAL A 14 -18.18 -16.94 -8.85
N LEU A 15 -19.40 -16.58 -9.27
CA LEU A 15 -19.64 -16.01 -10.59
C LEU A 15 -19.12 -14.56 -10.72
N LEU A 16 -19.26 -13.75 -9.67
CA LEU A 16 -18.91 -12.32 -9.72
C LEU A 16 -17.51 -12.01 -9.21
N THR A 17 -16.91 -12.87 -8.37
CA THR A 17 -15.61 -12.60 -7.76
C THR A 17 -14.56 -13.61 -8.18
N LEU A 18 -14.80 -14.90 -7.91
CA LEU A 18 -13.76 -15.90 -8.07
C LEU A 18 -13.52 -16.27 -9.54
N ALA A 19 -14.58 -16.44 -10.33
CA ALA A 19 -14.47 -16.86 -11.73
C ALA A 19 -13.76 -15.82 -12.61
N PRO A 20 -14.10 -14.51 -12.58
CA PRO A 20 -13.37 -13.52 -13.36
C PRO A 20 -11.89 -13.43 -12.96
N LEU A 21 -11.59 -13.54 -11.66
CA LEU A 21 -10.22 -13.56 -11.16
C LEU A 21 -9.44 -14.77 -11.70
N LEU A 22 -9.99 -15.98 -11.58
CA LEU A 22 -9.34 -17.20 -12.04
C LEU A 22 -9.20 -17.25 -13.56
N LEU A 23 -10.21 -16.79 -14.31
CA LEU A 23 -10.15 -16.69 -15.76
C LEU A 23 -9.12 -15.66 -16.22
N GLY A 24 -9.06 -14.50 -15.57
CA GLY A 24 -8.05 -13.48 -15.85
C GLY A 24 -6.63 -13.94 -15.54
N LEU A 25 -6.44 -14.65 -14.41
CA LEU A 25 -5.17 -15.27 -14.06
C LEU A 25 -4.77 -16.37 -15.05
N GLY A 26 -5.70 -17.27 -15.39
CA GLY A 26 -5.47 -18.32 -16.38
C GLY A 26 -5.12 -17.75 -17.75
N TYR A 27 -5.87 -16.74 -18.21
CA TYR A 27 -5.58 -16.02 -19.44
C TYR A 27 -4.18 -15.38 -19.42
N SER A 28 -3.85 -14.66 -18.34
CA SER A 28 -2.55 -14.00 -18.20
C SER A 28 -1.39 -15.00 -18.18
N LEU A 29 -1.56 -16.15 -17.51
CA LEU A 29 -0.57 -17.23 -17.49
C LEU A 29 -0.36 -17.82 -18.88
N LEU A 30 -1.43 -18.21 -19.57
CA LEU A 30 -1.34 -18.76 -20.92
C LEU A 30 -0.74 -17.75 -21.91
N TYR A 31 -1.11 -16.47 -21.79
CA TYR A 31 -0.55 -15.38 -22.58
C TYR A 31 0.96 -15.20 -22.31
N SER A 32 1.39 -15.32 -21.04
CA SER A 32 2.81 -15.21 -20.67
C SER A 32 3.71 -16.30 -21.27
N PHE A 33 3.13 -17.42 -21.69
CA PHE A 33 3.83 -18.51 -22.38
C PHE A 33 3.64 -18.47 -23.90
N GLY A 34 2.99 -17.44 -24.46
CA GLY A 34 2.72 -17.34 -25.90
C GLY A 34 1.72 -18.38 -26.44
N LEU A 35 0.90 -18.98 -25.57
CA LEU A 35 -0.06 -20.02 -25.96
C LEU A 35 -1.38 -19.45 -26.51
N ILE A 36 -1.71 -18.22 -26.12
CA ILE A 36 -2.94 -17.52 -26.52
C ILE A 36 -2.68 -16.03 -26.72
N GLY A 37 -3.61 -15.35 -27.40
CA GLY A 37 -3.59 -13.91 -27.58
C GLY A 37 -2.81 -13.45 -28.82
N LEU A 38 -2.53 -12.16 -28.90
CA LEU A 38 -1.94 -11.51 -30.08
C LEU A 38 -0.50 -11.93 -30.37
N LEU A 39 0.20 -12.43 -29.35
CA LEU A 39 1.61 -12.85 -29.40
C LEU A 39 1.75 -14.38 -29.52
N SER A 40 0.69 -15.06 -29.95
CA SER A 40 0.63 -16.53 -29.96
C SER A 40 1.39 -17.14 -31.14
N GLU A 41 2.72 -17.23 -31.04
CA GLU A 41 3.56 -17.94 -32.01
C GLU A 41 3.89 -19.39 -31.58
N GLY A 42 3.43 -19.81 -30.39
CA GLY A 42 3.71 -21.11 -29.79
C GLY A 42 4.27 -20.96 -28.37
N PHE A 43 4.48 -22.10 -27.69
CA PHE A 43 5.05 -22.09 -26.34
C PHE A 43 6.45 -21.44 -26.34
N THR A 44 6.62 -20.39 -25.55
CA THR A 44 7.89 -19.66 -25.38
C THR A 44 8.14 -19.25 -23.93
N LEU A 45 9.42 -19.23 -23.54
CA LEU A 45 9.89 -18.70 -22.26
C LEU A 45 10.58 -17.34 -22.41
N GLU A 46 10.61 -16.78 -23.62
CA GLU A 46 11.35 -15.56 -23.92
C GLU A 46 10.84 -14.37 -23.09
N TYR A 47 9.53 -14.24 -22.88
CA TYR A 47 8.96 -13.14 -22.08
C TYR A 47 9.42 -13.18 -20.62
N TRP A 48 9.51 -14.37 -20.04
CA TRP A 48 10.06 -14.56 -18.70
C TRP A 48 11.55 -14.24 -18.64
N GLN A 49 12.34 -14.68 -19.64
CA GLN A 49 13.76 -14.34 -19.72
C GLN A 49 13.97 -12.82 -19.85
N ARG A 50 13.17 -12.14 -20.68
CA ARG A 50 13.19 -10.68 -20.83
C ARG A 50 12.81 -9.97 -19.52
N LEU A 51 11.81 -10.48 -18.79
CA LEU A 51 11.42 -9.95 -17.48
C LEU A 51 12.60 -10.01 -16.50
N TRP A 52 13.24 -11.17 -16.36
CA TRP A 52 14.38 -11.36 -15.47
C TRP A 52 15.64 -10.61 -15.93
N ALA A 53 15.79 -10.34 -17.23
CA ALA A 53 16.89 -9.52 -17.76
C ALA A 53 16.65 -8.01 -17.60
N SER A 54 15.41 -7.58 -17.34
CA SER A 54 15.07 -6.16 -17.26
C SER A 54 15.34 -5.58 -15.87
N ALA A 55 16.28 -4.63 -15.82
CA ALA A 55 16.62 -3.91 -14.60
C ALA A 55 15.42 -3.13 -14.03
N ASP A 56 14.56 -2.57 -14.89
CA ASP A 56 13.38 -1.82 -14.47
C ASP A 56 12.32 -2.70 -13.80
N ALA A 57 12.08 -3.92 -14.31
CA ALA A 57 11.10 -4.81 -13.69
C ALA A 57 11.60 -5.36 -12.35
N LEU A 58 12.88 -5.75 -12.28
CA LEU A 58 13.48 -6.18 -11.02
C LEU A 58 13.56 -5.04 -10.01
N GLY A 59 13.89 -3.82 -10.46
CA GLY A 59 13.89 -2.62 -9.65
C GLY A 59 12.50 -2.32 -9.09
N SER A 60 11.45 -2.45 -9.90
CA SER A 60 10.06 -2.24 -9.47
C SER A 60 9.59 -3.32 -8.49
N LEU A 61 9.92 -4.59 -8.75
CA LEU A 61 9.62 -5.70 -7.84
C LEU A 61 10.30 -5.49 -6.47
N TRP A 62 11.60 -5.20 -6.49
CA TRP A 62 12.37 -4.92 -5.28
C TRP A 62 11.81 -3.71 -4.53
N TYR A 63 11.52 -2.63 -5.24
CA TYR A 63 10.94 -1.43 -4.67
C TYR A 63 9.61 -1.72 -3.96
N SER A 64 8.70 -2.47 -4.59
CA SER A 64 7.44 -2.88 -3.96
C SER A 64 7.66 -3.75 -2.73
N CYS A 65 8.52 -4.77 -2.81
CA CYS A 65 8.84 -5.63 -1.66
C CYS A 65 9.44 -4.84 -0.49
N TRP A 66 10.44 -4.00 -0.77
CA TRP A 66 11.07 -3.13 0.20
C TRP A 66 10.05 -2.21 0.88
N LEU A 67 9.24 -1.53 0.08
CA LEU A 67 8.21 -0.62 0.56
C LEU A 67 7.19 -1.33 1.47
N THR A 68 6.75 -2.53 1.09
CA THR A 68 5.84 -3.34 1.90
C THR A 68 6.46 -3.74 3.23
N VAL A 69 7.71 -4.24 3.22
CA VAL A 69 8.39 -4.68 4.45
C VAL A 69 8.59 -3.51 5.41
N VAL A 70 9.11 -2.38 4.93
CA VAL A 70 9.32 -1.18 5.75
C VAL A 70 8.02 -0.68 6.34
N SER A 71 6.98 -0.55 5.51
CA SER A 71 5.67 -0.07 5.97
C SER A 71 5.06 -1.01 7.01
N LEU A 72 5.15 -2.34 6.79
CA LEU A 72 4.64 -3.33 7.73
C LEU A 72 5.37 -3.31 9.07
N VAL A 73 6.71 -3.21 9.06
CA VAL A 73 7.50 -3.11 10.29
C VAL A 73 7.10 -1.88 11.09
N LEU A 74 6.93 -0.72 10.44
CA LEU A 74 6.51 0.52 11.09
C LEU A 74 5.08 0.44 11.64
N VAL A 75 4.16 -0.12 10.86
CA VAL A 75 2.77 -0.39 11.29
C VAL A 75 2.76 -1.24 12.55
N LEU A 76 3.46 -2.38 12.54
CA LEU A 76 3.50 -3.30 13.68
C LEU A 76 4.19 -2.67 14.89
N ALA A 77 5.30 -1.96 14.69
CA ALA A 77 5.99 -1.28 15.78
C ALA A 77 5.09 -0.24 16.47
N LEU A 78 4.34 0.55 15.69
CA LEU A 78 3.42 1.55 16.21
C LEU A 78 2.22 0.91 16.92
N ALA A 79 1.55 -0.04 16.26
CA ALA A 79 0.41 -0.78 16.80
C ALA A 79 0.74 -1.50 18.11
N LEU A 80 1.82 -2.30 18.12
CA LEU A 80 2.26 -3.02 19.31
C LEU A 80 2.72 -2.07 20.41
N GLY A 81 3.39 -0.96 20.06
CA GLY A 81 3.81 0.06 21.02
C GLY A 81 2.62 0.70 21.74
N ILE A 82 1.59 1.11 20.99
CA ILE A 82 0.36 1.68 21.54
C ILE A 82 -0.39 0.64 22.38
N SER A 83 -0.56 -0.58 21.86
CA SER A 83 -1.24 -1.67 22.56
C SER A 83 -0.55 -2.03 23.88
N TRP A 84 0.78 -2.15 23.88
CA TRP A 84 1.57 -2.43 25.07
C TRP A 84 1.51 -1.30 26.10
N ALA A 85 1.57 -0.03 25.67
CA ALA A 85 1.41 1.11 26.56
C ALA A 85 0.01 1.14 27.20
N SER A 86 -1.02 0.77 26.45
CA SER A 86 -2.41 0.72 26.91
C SER A 86 -2.66 -0.32 27.99
N LEU A 87 -1.91 -1.43 27.98
CA LEU A 87 -1.95 -2.44 29.05
C LEU A 87 -1.46 -1.89 30.40
N ARG A 88 -0.50 -0.95 30.38
CA ARG A 88 0.05 -0.35 31.61
C ARG A 88 -0.79 0.83 32.10
N LYS A 89 -1.34 1.62 31.18
CA LYS A 89 -2.21 2.75 31.46
C LYS A 89 -3.35 2.76 30.45
N PRO A 90 -4.58 2.39 30.85
CA PRO A 90 -5.69 2.33 29.92
C PRO A 90 -5.91 3.70 29.29
N LEU A 91 -6.06 3.71 27.97
CA LEU A 91 -6.37 4.92 27.23
C LEU A 91 -7.77 5.40 27.62
N LYS A 92 -7.93 6.73 27.69
CA LYS A 92 -9.26 7.32 27.84
C LYS A 92 -10.08 7.05 26.58
N GLY A 93 -11.40 6.91 26.71
CA GLY A 93 -12.28 6.53 25.59
C GLY A 93 -12.13 7.42 24.34
N TYR A 94 -11.94 8.73 24.51
CA TYR A 94 -11.73 9.64 23.38
C TYR A 94 -10.38 9.43 22.67
N VAL A 95 -9.32 9.09 23.42
CA VAL A 95 -8.00 8.79 22.85
C VAL A 95 -8.09 7.49 22.06
N GLN A 96 -8.69 6.46 22.64
CA GLN A 96 -8.91 5.18 21.96
C GLN A 96 -9.75 5.36 20.68
N GLY A 97 -10.81 6.17 20.73
CA GLY A 97 -11.62 6.50 19.55
C GLY A 97 -10.81 7.19 18.44
N SER A 98 -9.92 8.13 18.80
CA SER A 98 -9.08 8.85 17.83
C SER A 98 -8.09 7.95 17.08
N LEU A 99 -7.71 6.79 17.63
CA LEU A 99 -6.85 5.83 16.95
C LEU A 99 -7.49 5.26 15.69
N PHE A 100 -8.83 5.20 15.63
CA PHE A 100 -9.57 4.68 14.46
C PHE A 100 -9.94 5.78 13.46
N LEU A 101 -9.67 7.05 13.77
CA LEU A 101 -9.91 8.18 12.86
C LEU A 101 -9.28 8.01 11.47
N PRO A 102 -8.07 7.41 11.31
CA PRO A 102 -7.50 7.17 9.99
C PRO A 102 -8.37 6.28 9.09
N LEU A 103 -9.11 5.32 9.66
CA LEU A 103 -9.96 4.40 8.90
C LEU A 103 -11.16 5.09 8.25
N LEU A 104 -11.47 6.32 8.66
CA LEU A 104 -12.54 7.13 8.09
C LEU A 104 -12.13 7.77 6.76
N PHE A 105 -10.83 7.83 6.45
CA PHE A 105 -10.34 8.48 5.24
C PHE A 105 -10.33 7.48 4.06
N PRO A 106 -10.96 7.83 2.92
CA PRO A 106 -10.67 7.15 1.67
C PRO A 106 -9.16 7.21 1.38
N PRO A 107 -8.52 6.12 0.91
CA PRO A 107 -7.06 6.08 0.74
C PRO A 107 -6.50 7.22 -0.11
N LEU A 108 -7.23 7.61 -1.16
CA LEU A 108 -6.86 8.71 -2.03
C LEU A 108 -6.83 10.06 -1.29
N ILE A 109 -7.81 10.31 -0.41
CA ILE A 109 -7.88 11.55 0.38
C ILE A 109 -6.72 11.59 1.38
N ALA A 110 -6.42 10.49 2.05
CA ALA A 110 -5.28 10.40 2.97
C ALA A 110 -3.96 10.66 2.23
N ALA A 111 -3.77 10.06 1.05
CA ALA A 111 -2.58 10.25 0.23
C ALA A 111 -2.40 11.73 -0.17
N PHE A 112 -3.46 12.40 -0.62
CA PHE A 112 -3.39 13.82 -0.95
C PHE A 112 -3.15 14.70 0.28
N ALA A 113 -3.78 14.39 1.42
CA ALA A 113 -3.56 15.13 2.67
C ALA A 113 -2.07 15.08 3.07
N TRP A 114 -1.47 13.89 3.08
CA TRP A 114 -0.05 13.73 3.37
C TRP A 114 0.83 14.38 2.29
N PHE A 115 0.46 14.28 1.01
CA PHE A 115 1.17 14.96 -0.07
C PHE A 115 1.22 16.49 0.15
N TYR A 116 0.09 17.12 0.44
CA TYR A 116 0.01 18.55 0.71
C TYR A 116 0.76 18.96 1.98
N LEU A 117 0.72 18.13 3.03
CA LEU A 117 1.44 18.40 4.28
C LEU A 117 2.96 18.32 4.11
N LEU A 118 3.45 17.29 3.40
CA LEU A 118 4.87 16.92 3.29
C LEU A 118 5.56 17.56 2.07
N SER A 119 4.83 18.15 1.13
CA SER A 119 5.44 18.82 -0.03
C SER A 119 6.29 20.02 0.40
N PRO A 120 7.32 20.40 -0.39
CA PRO A 120 8.08 21.63 -0.13
C PRO A 120 7.19 22.87 -0.07
N GLY A 121 6.12 22.96 -0.86
CA GLY A 121 5.12 24.04 -0.77
C GLY A 121 4.04 23.85 0.31
N GLY A 122 4.21 22.86 1.19
CA GLY A 122 3.22 22.40 2.13
C GLY A 122 3.13 23.20 3.43
N ILE A 123 2.22 22.77 4.30
CA ILE A 123 2.03 23.39 5.63
C ILE A 123 3.27 23.19 6.51
N LEU A 124 3.85 21.98 6.52
CA LEU A 124 5.01 21.69 7.37
C LEU A 124 6.25 22.50 6.96
N SER A 125 6.45 22.72 5.66
CA SER A 125 7.51 23.57 5.15
C SER A 125 7.37 25.02 5.63
N ARG A 126 6.16 25.59 5.55
CA ARG A 126 5.89 26.95 6.06
C ARG A 126 6.12 27.06 7.57
N LEU A 127 5.71 26.05 8.34
CA LEU A 127 5.99 26.00 9.79
C LEU A 127 7.50 25.91 10.05
N ALA A 128 8.24 25.10 9.30
CA ALA A 128 9.70 25.00 9.43
C ALA A 128 10.40 26.34 9.19
N VAL A 129 9.96 27.12 8.19
CA VAL A 129 10.49 28.47 7.95
C VAL A 129 10.16 29.41 9.10
N GLN A 130 8.93 29.41 9.61
CA GLN A 130 8.53 30.26 10.74
C GLN A 130 9.29 29.94 12.03
N LEU A 131 9.66 28.68 12.23
CA LEU A 131 10.46 28.22 13.37
C LEU A 131 11.98 28.43 13.17
N GLY A 132 12.41 28.99 12.04
CA GLY A 132 13.81 29.20 11.71
C GLY A 132 14.59 27.91 11.40
N LEU A 133 13.89 26.80 11.14
CA LEU A 133 14.50 25.50 10.78
C LEU A 133 14.93 25.43 9.32
N SER A 134 14.40 26.30 8.46
CA SER A 134 14.77 26.41 7.04
C SER A 134 14.86 27.88 6.63
N GLN A 135 15.82 28.20 5.75
CA GLN A 135 15.99 29.56 5.19
C GLN A 135 14.95 29.90 4.11
N GLY A 136 14.08 28.97 3.76
CA GLY A 136 13.00 29.16 2.80
C GLY A 136 12.28 27.86 2.47
N VAL A 137 11.23 27.96 1.66
CA VAL A 137 10.43 26.82 1.20
C VAL A 137 11.30 25.84 0.37
N GLU A 138 12.25 26.38 -0.39
CA GLU A 138 13.26 25.65 -1.18
C GLU A 138 14.21 24.80 -0.31
N GLY A 139 14.45 25.22 0.94
CA GLY A 139 15.33 24.53 1.87
C GLY A 139 14.66 23.36 2.61
N PHE A 140 13.36 23.16 2.43
CA PHE A 140 12.64 22.05 3.07
C PHE A 140 12.93 20.73 2.34
N PRO A 141 13.20 19.63 3.06
CA PRO A 141 13.48 18.34 2.44
C PRO A 141 12.32 17.87 1.56
N ARG A 142 12.64 17.25 0.42
CA ARG A 142 11.64 16.58 -0.43
C ARG A 142 11.22 15.26 0.25
N LEU A 143 10.04 15.26 0.87
CA LEU A 143 9.44 14.11 1.57
C LEU A 143 8.31 13.43 0.76
N VAL A 144 8.09 13.91 -0.46
CA VAL A 144 7.11 13.37 -1.42
C VAL A 144 7.79 13.25 -2.77
N ASN A 145 7.43 12.24 -3.54
CA ASN A 145 8.14 11.88 -4.78
C ASN A 145 9.65 11.78 -4.56
N ASP A 146 10.03 11.29 -3.38
CA ASP A 146 11.41 11.17 -2.91
C ASP A 146 11.90 9.72 -3.02
N ALA A 147 13.22 9.53 -2.95
CA ALA A 147 13.83 8.22 -3.09
C ALA A 147 13.55 7.27 -1.91
N ALA A 148 13.17 7.79 -0.74
CA ALA A 148 12.86 7.02 0.46
C ALA A 148 11.36 6.73 0.62
N SER A 149 10.52 7.21 -0.31
CA SER A 149 9.07 7.00 -0.35
C SER A 149 8.35 7.43 0.94
N VAL A 150 8.84 8.48 1.59
CA VAL A 150 8.36 8.92 2.92
C VAL A 150 6.86 9.17 2.89
N GLY A 151 6.35 9.92 1.91
CA GLY A 151 4.92 10.20 1.79
C GLY A 151 4.05 8.94 1.65
N ILE A 152 4.53 7.92 0.93
CA ILE A 152 3.80 6.65 0.76
C ILE A 152 3.80 5.88 2.08
N ILE A 153 4.96 5.78 2.74
CA ILE A 153 5.12 5.05 4.00
C ILE A 153 4.24 5.69 5.09
N VAL A 154 4.29 7.02 5.25
CA VAL A 154 3.50 7.72 6.28
C VAL A 154 2.01 7.55 6.02
N THR A 155 1.58 7.65 4.76
CA THR A 155 0.17 7.42 4.39
C THR A 155 -0.26 5.99 4.72
N HIS A 156 0.57 5.00 4.40
CA HIS A 156 0.26 3.60 4.66
C HIS A 156 0.22 3.31 6.15
N VAL A 157 1.22 3.77 6.91
CA VAL A 157 1.24 3.64 8.37
C VAL A 157 -0.01 4.25 8.97
N PHE A 158 -0.34 5.50 8.61
CA PHE A 158 -1.53 6.21 9.10
C PHE A 158 -2.81 5.40 8.90
N LEU A 159 -3.06 4.90 7.69
CA LEU A 159 -4.29 4.16 7.37
C LEU A 159 -4.36 2.78 8.02
N VAL A 160 -3.22 2.11 8.20
CA VAL A 160 -3.17 0.66 8.47
C VAL A 160 -2.87 0.34 9.93
N PHE A 161 -2.11 1.17 10.64
CA PHE A 161 -1.81 0.93 12.06
C PHE A 161 -3.02 0.66 12.96
N PRO A 162 -4.22 1.24 12.74
CA PRO A 162 -5.37 0.99 13.62
C PRO A 162 -5.96 -0.43 13.49
N LEU A 163 -5.58 -1.18 12.45
CA LEU A 163 -6.05 -2.54 12.21
C LEU A 163 -5.23 -3.61 12.93
N PHE A 164 -4.05 -3.25 13.45
CA PHE A 164 -3.09 -4.13 14.10
C PHE A 164 -2.91 -3.77 15.58
#